data_AF-A0A7J4CUN6-F1
#
_entry.id   AF-A0A7J4CUN6-F1
#
_cell.length_a   1.000
_cell.length_b   1.000
_cell.length_c   1.000
_cell.angle_alpha   90.00
_cell.angle_beta   90.00
_cell.angle_gamma   90.00
#
_symmetry.space_group_name_H-M   'P 1'
#
loop_
_entity.id
_entity.type
_entity.pdbx_description
1 polymer ?
#
loop_
_entity_poly.entity_id
_entity_poly.type
_entity_poly.pdbx_seq_one_letter_code
_entity_poly.pdbx_strand_id
1 'polypeptide(L)'
;MGRVLTLDDVKVDGMTVLLRVDINSPLDPASGAFLDITRIEGILPTITRLIKAKTVLLTHQSRPGKDDFTTTHGHSRELGRLLGRPVKWVEDIHGDAALAAIEELQDGEILMLNNVRMDDEEFSRSNDSFEELTNSRLVVRLAGVADLFVYDAFACGHRNSPSITGFTYVLPCVAGELMRREIDALQGTARNPERPSIAVLGGIKVDDSIAVADNMLRNGSIDAVWATGGVANLFLSISGHDPGNASLDFLAAELKGKWLPTVESASRLYEDYSEVIHLPVDVAANVAGNRLDLNVQKLPVDAPILDLGVQSTINLSQA
;
A
#
# COMPACT_ATOMS: atom_id res chain seq x y z
N MET A 1 -9.18 16.26 -11.75
CA MET A 1 -9.62 14.95 -11.23
C MET A 1 -11.00 15.13 -10.62
N GLY A 2 -11.97 14.30 -10.97
CA GLY A 2 -13.32 14.39 -10.40
C GLY A 2 -13.32 14.15 -8.89
N ARG A 3 -14.36 14.62 -8.20
CA ARG A 3 -14.60 14.30 -6.79
C ARG A 3 -14.82 12.79 -6.64
N VAL A 4 -14.11 12.17 -5.70
CA VAL A 4 -14.35 10.76 -5.32
C VAL A 4 -15.58 10.72 -4.42
N LEU A 5 -16.55 9.86 -4.75
CA LEU A 5 -17.73 9.64 -3.92
C LEU A 5 -17.34 8.86 -2.66
N THR A 6 -17.96 9.18 -1.54
CA THR A 6 -17.68 8.59 -0.23
C THR A 6 -18.96 8.07 0.40
N LEU A 7 -18.84 7.43 1.57
CA LEU A 7 -20.01 7.03 2.36
C LEU A 7 -20.91 8.20 2.78
N ASP A 8 -20.45 9.45 2.72
CA ASP A 8 -21.30 10.63 2.98
C ASP A 8 -22.25 10.95 1.82
N ASP A 9 -21.99 10.40 0.63
CA ASP A 9 -22.76 10.66 -0.59
C ASP A 9 -23.89 9.64 -0.82
N VAL A 10 -24.02 8.62 0.05
CA VAL A 10 -24.96 7.51 -0.10
C VAL A 10 -25.69 7.20 1.20
N LYS A 11 -26.92 6.67 1.11
CA LYS A 11 -27.65 6.09 2.24
C LYS A 11 -27.50 4.58 2.18
N VAL A 12 -27.01 3.95 3.24
CA VAL A 12 -26.67 2.52 3.26
C VAL A 12 -27.62 1.66 4.09
N ASP A 13 -28.55 2.26 4.82
CA ASP A 13 -29.51 1.54 5.68
C ASP A 13 -30.32 0.53 4.86
N GLY A 14 -30.26 -0.75 5.25
CA GLY A 14 -30.96 -1.86 4.59
C GLY A 14 -30.35 -2.35 3.27
N MET A 15 -29.30 -1.70 2.75
CA MET A 15 -28.62 -2.12 1.52
C MET A 15 -27.72 -3.33 1.74
N THR A 16 -27.59 -4.17 0.72
CA THR A 16 -26.51 -5.16 0.62
C THR A 16 -25.27 -4.50 0.02
N VAL A 17 -24.22 -4.41 0.82
CA VAL A 17 -22.99 -3.67 0.49
C VAL A 17 -21.84 -4.64 0.31
N LEU A 18 -21.25 -4.68 -0.88
CA LEU A 18 -19.96 -5.33 -1.11
C LEU A 18 -18.84 -4.39 -0.63
N LEU A 19 -18.10 -4.80 0.39
CA LEU A 19 -17.00 -4.04 0.97
C LEU A 19 -15.66 -4.72 0.66
N ARG A 20 -14.87 -4.14 -0.25
CA ARG A 20 -13.52 -4.61 -0.58
C ARG A 20 -12.49 -3.96 0.33
N VAL A 21 -11.79 -4.77 1.12
CA VAL A 21 -10.82 -4.31 2.13
C VAL A 21 -9.45 -4.97 1.97
N ASP A 22 -8.37 -4.29 2.36
CA ASP A 22 -7.04 -4.90 2.42
C ASP A 22 -6.65 -5.27 3.85
N ILE A 23 -7.12 -6.44 4.30
CA ILE A 23 -6.76 -7.02 5.62
C ILE A 23 -5.73 -8.15 5.52
N ASN A 24 -4.97 -8.20 4.42
CA ASN A 24 -3.87 -9.14 4.25
C ASN A 24 -2.81 -8.89 5.32
N SER A 25 -2.55 -9.88 6.18
CA SER A 25 -1.77 -9.69 7.39
C SER A 25 -0.70 -10.78 7.52
N PRO A 26 0.48 -10.48 8.06
CA PRO A 26 1.51 -11.49 8.28
C PRO A 26 1.04 -12.52 9.31
N LEU A 27 1.29 -13.80 9.02
CA LEU A 27 0.91 -14.93 9.86
C LEU A 27 2.14 -15.60 10.46
N ASP A 28 2.03 -16.04 11.71
CA ASP A 28 3.02 -16.90 12.33
C ASP A 28 3.05 -18.24 11.58
N PRO A 29 4.20 -18.68 11.04
CA PRO A 29 4.28 -19.89 10.23
C PRO A 29 3.91 -21.18 10.97
N ALA A 30 4.04 -21.22 12.30
CA ALA A 30 3.79 -22.41 13.10
C ALA A 30 2.35 -22.46 13.62
N SER A 31 1.82 -21.33 14.10
CA SER A 31 0.49 -21.28 14.72
C SER A 31 -0.61 -20.75 13.80
N GLY A 32 -0.27 -20.10 12.69
CA GLY A 32 -1.21 -19.40 11.81
C GLY A 32 -1.87 -18.18 12.46
N ALA A 33 -1.31 -17.67 13.57
CA ALA A 33 -1.84 -16.50 14.26
C ALA A 33 -1.41 -15.21 13.56
N PHE A 34 -2.22 -14.16 13.65
CA PHE A 34 -1.84 -12.84 13.15
C PHE A 34 -0.66 -12.28 13.95
N LEU A 35 0.42 -11.90 13.25
CA LEU A 35 1.57 -11.21 13.85
C LEU A 35 1.34 -9.69 13.93
N ASP A 36 0.48 -9.16 13.07
CA ASP A 36 0.08 -7.77 13.01
C ASP A 36 -1.39 -7.69 12.57
N ILE A 37 -2.21 -6.98 13.34
CA ILE A 37 -3.65 -6.79 13.10
C ILE A 37 -4.00 -5.36 12.66
N THR A 38 -3.02 -4.48 12.47
CA THR A 38 -3.19 -3.05 12.15
C THR A 38 -4.12 -2.84 10.94
N ARG A 39 -4.01 -3.70 9.93
CA ARG A 39 -4.88 -3.64 8.73
C ARG A 39 -6.33 -4.02 9.02
N ILE A 40 -6.55 -4.99 9.91
CA ILE A 40 -7.90 -5.39 10.35
C ILE A 40 -8.53 -4.27 11.17
N GLU A 41 -7.75 -3.62 12.04
CA GLU A 41 -8.21 -2.45 12.81
C GLU A 41 -8.51 -1.25 11.91
N GLY A 42 -7.74 -1.07 10.84
CA GLY A 42 -7.87 0.04 9.90
C GLY A 42 -9.24 0.14 9.22
N ILE A 43 -9.98 -0.96 9.10
CA ILE A 43 -11.29 -1.00 8.42
C ILE A 43 -12.48 -0.81 9.38
N LEU A 44 -12.25 -0.80 10.70
CA LEU A 44 -13.30 -0.63 11.70
C LEU A 44 -14.13 0.66 11.52
N PRO A 45 -13.53 1.81 11.12
CA PRO A 45 -14.31 3.02 10.84
C PRO A 45 -15.33 2.82 9.72
N THR A 46 -14.95 2.15 8.64
CA THR A 46 -15.84 1.84 7.50
C THR A 46 -16.97 0.90 7.93
N ILE A 47 -16.65 -0.16 8.67
CA ILE A 47 -17.67 -1.09 9.19
C ILE A 47 -18.66 -0.37 10.12
N THR A 48 -18.18 0.56 10.93
CA THR A 48 -19.04 1.35 11.84
C THR A 48 -20.04 2.19 11.05
N ARG A 49 -19.65 2.74 9.90
CA ARG A 49 -20.55 3.48 9.01
C ARG A 49 -21.59 2.59 8.34
N LEU A 50 -21.30 1.30 8.18
CA LEU A 50 -22.18 0.29 7.58
C LEU A 50 -22.98 -0.52 8.62
N ILE A 51 -23.09 -0.06 9.87
CA ILE A 51 -23.74 -0.80 10.97
C ILE A 51 -25.22 -1.15 10.72
N LYS A 52 -25.88 -0.48 9.77
CA LYS A 52 -27.28 -0.75 9.37
C LYS A 52 -27.42 -1.36 7.98
N ALA A 53 -26.30 -1.67 7.33
CA ALA A 53 -26.27 -2.34 6.04
C ALA A 53 -26.02 -3.84 6.24
N LYS A 54 -26.36 -4.65 5.24
CA LYS A 54 -25.94 -6.05 5.13
C LYS A 54 -24.56 -6.06 4.49
N THR A 55 -23.50 -6.24 5.28
CA THR A 55 -22.13 -6.04 4.78
C THR A 55 -21.51 -7.36 4.33
N VAL A 56 -21.06 -7.42 3.08
CA VAL A 56 -20.37 -8.57 2.49
C VAL A 56 -18.91 -8.20 2.24
N LEU A 57 -17.98 -8.79 3.00
CA LEU A 57 -16.56 -8.48 2.95
C LEU A 57 -15.83 -9.31 1.89
N LEU A 58 -15.08 -8.61 1.04
CA LEU A 58 -14.16 -9.15 0.05
C LEU A 58 -12.72 -8.82 0.46
N THR A 59 -11.90 -9.83 0.69
CA THR A 59 -10.48 -9.67 1.00
C THR A 59 -9.64 -10.77 0.39
N HIS A 60 -8.32 -10.58 0.44
CA HIS A 60 -7.35 -11.60 0.13
C HIS A 60 -6.40 -11.83 1.30
N GLN A 61 -5.80 -13.01 1.33
CA GLN A 61 -4.67 -13.32 2.20
C GLN A 61 -3.59 -13.99 1.34
N SER A 62 -2.42 -13.37 1.25
CA SER A 62 -1.28 -13.79 0.43
C SER A 62 -1.64 -14.18 -1.01
N ARG A 63 -0.91 -15.13 -1.63
CA ARG A 63 -1.09 -15.59 -3.01
C ARG A 63 -0.70 -17.07 -3.17
N PRO A 64 -1.24 -17.79 -4.17
CA PRO A 64 -0.91 -19.19 -4.40
C PRO A 64 0.60 -19.47 -4.41
N GLY A 65 1.00 -20.56 -3.75
CA GLY A 65 2.40 -20.97 -3.61
C GLY A 65 3.17 -20.30 -2.47
N LYS A 66 2.49 -19.52 -1.61
CA LYS A 66 3.05 -19.00 -0.36
C LYS A 66 2.44 -19.70 0.86
N ASP A 67 3.24 -19.87 1.90
CA ASP A 67 2.85 -20.59 3.12
C ASP A 67 1.72 -19.88 3.89
N ASP A 68 1.63 -18.56 3.75
CA ASP A 68 0.60 -17.72 4.36
C ASP A 68 -0.64 -17.53 3.44
N PHE A 69 -0.81 -18.34 2.40
CA PHE A 69 -2.00 -18.36 1.54
C PHE A 69 -3.10 -19.22 2.13
N THR A 70 -3.97 -18.61 2.93
CA THR A 70 -5.02 -19.30 3.71
C THR A 70 -6.42 -18.81 3.34
N THR A 71 -7.44 -19.50 3.88
CA THR A 71 -8.83 -18.99 3.87
C THR A 71 -8.96 -17.74 4.74
N THR A 72 -10.09 -17.04 4.61
CA THR A 72 -10.43 -15.85 5.40
C THR A 72 -11.15 -16.17 6.72
N HIS A 73 -11.24 -17.45 7.10
CA HIS A 73 -11.91 -17.86 8.34
C HIS A 73 -11.21 -17.31 9.60
N GLY A 74 -9.87 -17.21 9.58
CA GLY A 74 -9.12 -16.54 10.66
C GLY A 74 -9.47 -15.07 10.77
N HIS A 75 -9.57 -14.38 9.64
CA HIS A 75 -9.91 -12.95 9.56
C HIS A 75 -11.32 -12.67 10.06
N SER A 76 -12.31 -13.51 9.76
CA SER A 76 -13.68 -13.32 10.25
C SER A 76 -13.75 -13.43 11.78
N ARG A 77 -13.03 -14.40 12.37
CA ARG A 77 -12.94 -14.56 13.83
C ARG A 77 -12.26 -13.37 14.49
N GLU A 78 -11.15 -12.90 13.94
CA GLU A 78 -10.40 -11.78 14.52
C GLU A 78 -11.16 -10.47 14.39
N LEU A 79 -11.80 -10.22 13.25
CA LEU A 79 -12.66 -9.07 13.06
C LEU A 79 -13.87 -9.11 14.01
N GLY A 80 -14.48 -10.28 14.21
CA GLY A 80 -15.56 -10.46 15.17
C GLY A 80 -15.14 -10.19 16.61
N ARG A 81 -13.91 -10.60 16.98
CA ARG A 81 -13.29 -10.29 18.29
C ARG A 81 -13.14 -8.78 18.49
N LEU A 82 -12.63 -8.06 17.48
CA LEU A 82 -12.42 -6.62 17.53
C LEU A 82 -13.75 -5.84 17.59
N LEU A 83 -14.78 -6.29 16.87
CA LEU A 83 -16.09 -5.65 16.85
C LEU A 83 -16.96 -6.00 18.08
N GLY A 84 -16.62 -7.05 18.82
CA GLY A 84 -17.45 -7.57 19.92
C GLY A 84 -18.78 -8.17 19.45
N ARG A 85 -18.89 -8.58 18.18
CA ARG A 85 -20.09 -9.17 17.57
C ARG A 85 -19.71 -10.18 16.48
N PRO A 86 -20.56 -11.18 16.17
CA PRO A 86 -20.20 -12.21 15.21
C PRO A 86 -20.04 -11.64 13.79
N VAL A 87 -19.02 -12.14 13.08
CA VAL A 87 -18.86 -12.00 11.64
C VAL A 87 -19.08 -13.39 11.04
N LYS A 88 -20.13 -13.55 10.23
CA LYS A 88 -20.40 -14.81 9.53
C LYS A 88 -19.29 -15.06 8.51
N TRP A 89 -19.04 -16.33 8.20
CA TRP A 89 -18.06 -16.72 7.19
C TRP A 89 -18.62 -17.87 6.36
N VAL A 90 -18.31 -17.86 5.07
CA VAL A 90 -18.68 -18.92 4.13
C VAL A 90 -17.45 -19.36 3.35
N GLU A 91 -17.30 -20.67 3.19
CA GLU A 91 -16.22 -21.29 2.39
C GLU A 91 -16.52 -21.22 0.89
N ASP A 92 -16.92 -20.04 0.41
CA ASP A 92 -17.26 -19.76 -0.98
C ASP A 92 -17.02 -18.27 -1.27
N ILE A 93 -16.85 -17.92 -2.55
CA ILE A 93 -16.60 -16.55 -3.01
C ILE A 93 -17.79 -16.02 -3.80
N HIS A 94 -18.32 -16.80 -4.75
CA HIS A 94 -19.41 -16.36 -5.63
C HIS A 94 -20.29 -17.52 -6.15
N GLY A 95 -20.07 -18.73 -5.62
CA GLY A 95 -20.93 -19.88 -5.86
C GLY A 95 -22.27 -19.79 -5.12
N ASP A 96 -23.05 -20.87 -5.19
CA ASP A 96 -24.42 -20.88 -4.65
C ASP A 96 -24.45 -20.78 -3.12
N ALA A 97 -23.42 -21.27 -2.42
CA ALA A 97 -23.34 -21.16 -0.97
C ALA A 97 -23.08 -19.71 -0.53
N ALA A 98 -22.23 -18.97 -1.26
CA ALA A 98 -22.03 -17.55 -1.03
C ALA A 98 -23.32 -16.75 -1.27
N LEU A 99 -24.02 -16.99 -2.38
CA LEU A 99 -25.25 -16.26 -2.69
C LEU A 99 -26.35 -16.52 -1.66
N ALA A 100 -26.56 -17.77 -1.26
CA ALA A 100 -27.54 -18.10 -0.22
C ALA A 100 -27.20 -17.41 1.12
N ALA A 101 -25.92 -17.42 1.52
CA ALA A 101 -25.49 -16.74 2.74
C ALA A 101 -25.67 -15.21 2.68
N ILE A 102 -25.53 -14.59 1.50
CA ILE A 102 -25.79 -13.16 1.29
C ILE A 102 -27.29 -12.86 1.40
N GLU A 103 -28.15 -13.67 0.78
CA GLU A 103 -29.60 -13.50 0.83
C GLU A 103 -30.18 -13.61 2.25
N GLU A 104 -29.58 -14.46 3.09
CA GLU A 104 -29.98 -14.63 4.49
C GLU A 104 -29.56 -13.48 5.42
N LEU A 105 -28.68 -12.56 4.98
CA LEU A 105 -28.20 -11.47 5.81
C LEU A 105 -29.33 -10.54 6.26
N GLN A 106 -29.30 -10.24 7.56
CA GLN A 106 -30.13 -9.23 8.19
C GLN A 106 -29.36 -7.92 8.32
N ASP A 107 -30.10 -6.81 8.44
CA ASP A 107 -29.51 -5.49 8.56
C ASP A 107 -28.51 -5.41 9.73
N GLY A 108 -27.31 -4.93 9.43
CA GLY A 108 -26.21 -4.80 10.39
C GLY A 108 -25.37 -6.06 10.60
N GLU A 109 -25.75 -7.19 10.00
CA GLU A 109 -24.90 -8.38 9.95
C GLU A 109 -23.76 -8.24 8.94
N ILE A 110 -22.68 -8.97 9.20
CA ILE A 110 -21.49 -9.00 8.36
C ILE A 110 -21.23 -10.44 7.93
N LEU A 111 -21.05 -10.66 6.64
CA LEU A 111 -20.56 -11.90 6.04
C LEU A 111 -19.18 -11.66 5.44
N MET A 112 -18.23 -12.54 5.73
CA MET A 112 -16.95 -12.58 5.06
C MET A 112 -16.91 -13.75 4.08
N LEU A 113 -16.68 -13.44 2.80
CA LEU A 113 -16.47 -14.45 1.77
C LEU A 113 -15.06 -15.03 1.87
N ASN A 114 -14.83 -16.17 1.21
CA ASN A 114 -13.51 -16.79 1.18
C ASN A 114 -12.49 -15.91 0.41
N ASN A 115 -11.21 -16.26 0.52
CA ASN A 115 -10.09 -15.50 -0.04
C ASN A 115 -10.26 -15.31 -1.56
N VAL A 116 -10.44 -14.07 -2.03
CA VAL A 116 -10.73 -13.77 -3.44
C VAL A 116 -9.64 -14.25 -4.39
N ARG A 117 -8.40 -14.43 -3.91
CA ARG A 117 -7.28 -14.97 -4.71
C ARG A 117 -7.30 -16.48 -4.88
N MET A 118 -8.26 -17.17 -4.28
CA MET A 118 -8.58 -18.57 -4.59
C MET A 118 -9.44 -18.70 -5.85
N ASP A 119 -10.02 -17.59 -6.33
CA ASP A 119 -10.60 -17.52 -7.67
C ASP A 119 -9.49 -17.30 -8.72
N ASP A 120 -9.50 -18.08 -9.77
CA ASP A 120 -8.54 -18.06 -10.88
C ASP A 120 -8.66 -16.79 -11.76
N GLU A 121 -9.84 -16.19 -11.85
CA GLU A 121 -10.06 -14.94 -12.59
C GLU A 121 -9.46 -13.73 -11.87
N GLU A 122 -9.28 -13.79 -10.55
CA GLU A 122 -8.66 -12.71 -9.77
C GLU A 122 -7.24 -12.38 -10.26
N PHE A 123 -6.51 -13.37 -10.81
CA PHE A 123 -5.19 -13.19 -11.40
C PHE A 123 -5.18 -13.21 -12.92
N SER A 124 -5.88 -14.18 -13.53
CA SER A 124 -5.79 -14.41 -14.98
C SER A 124 -6.33 -13.25 -15.81
N ARG A 125 -7.19 -12.42 -15.22
CA ARG A 125 -7.82 -11.26 -15.88
C ARG A 125 -7.19 -9.91 -15.52
N SER A 126 -6.00 -9.90 -14.92
CA SER A 126 -5.33 -8.66 -14.49
C SER A 126 -4.96 -7.69 -15.65
N ASN A 127 -4.86 -8.21 -16.87
CA ASN A 127 -4.57 -7.44 -18.08
C ASN A 127 -5.84 -7.01 -18.84
N ASP A 128 -7.02 -7.43 -18.40
CA ASP A 128 -8.29 -7.05 -19.02
C ASP A 128 -8.57 -5.56 -18.76
N SER A 129 -9.26 -4.92 -19.70
CA SER A 129 -9.81 -3.58 -19.48
C SER A 129 -10.83 -3.57 -18.34
N PHE A 130 -11.07 -2.39 -17.75
CA PHE A 130 -12.05 -2.27 -16.66
C PHE A 130 -13.46 -2.71 -17.07
N GLU A 131 -13.83 -2.49 -18.33
CA GLU A 131 -15.12 -2.93 -18.87
C GLU A 131 -15.16 -4.46 -19.05
N GLU A 132 -14.08 -5.08 -19.52
CA GLU A 132 -14.00 -6.54 -19.66
C GLU A 132 -14.11 -7.27 -18.33
N LEU A 133 -13.56 -6.69 -17.26
CA LEU A 133 -13.64 -7.23 -15.89
C LEU A 133 -15.07 -7.34 -15.36
N THR A 134 -16.02 -6.56 -15.90
CA THR A 134 -17.43 -6.67 -15.54
C THR A 134 -18.04 -8.03 -15.88
N ASN A 135 -17.43 -8.75 -16.84
CA ASN A 135 -17.86 -10.07 -17.29
C ASN A 135 -17.16 -11.22 -16.52
N SER A 136 -16.42 -10.93 -15.47
CA SER A 136 -15.84 -11.97 -14.60
C SER A 136 -16.93 -12.65 -13.78
N ARG A 137 -16.74 -13.94 -13.47
CA ARG A 137 -17.73 -14.73 -12.70
C ARG A 137 -18.02 -14.09 -11.36
N LEU A 138 -16.96 -13.67 -10.66
CA LEU A 138 -17.05 -12.97 -9.38
C LEU A 138 -17.93 -11.72 -9.48
N VAL A 139 -17.73 -10.88 -10.50
CA VAL A 139 -18.48 -9.64 -10.66
C VAL A 139 -19.93 -9.90 -11.03
N VAL A 140 -20.18 -10.72 -12.06
CA VAL A 140 -21.53 -11.02 -12.56
C VAL A 140 -22.40 -11.60 -11.44
N ARG A 141 -21.85 -12.54 -10.65
CA ARG A 141 -22.59 -13.23 -9.59
C ARG A 141 -22.89 -12.30 -8.42
N LEU A 142 -21.89 -11.58 -7.92
CA LEU A 142 -22.04 -10.75 -6.72
C LEU A 142 -22.77 -9.43 -6.99
N ALA A 143 -22.63 -8.85 -8.19
CA ALA A 143 -23.38 -7.64 -8.56
C ALA A 143 -24.89 -7.89 -8.66
N GLY A 144 -25.32 -9.13 -8.93
CA GLY A 144 -26.74 -9.49 -8.98
C GLY A 144 -27.44 -9.50 -7.62
N VAL A 145 -26.69 -9.49 -6.51
CA VAL A 145 -27.23 -9.58 -5.14
C VAL A 145 -26.80 -8.40 -4.25
N ALA A 146 -26.21 -7.35 -4.82
CA ALA A 146 -25.69 -6.21 -4.08
C ALA A 146 -26.19 -4.87 -4.64
N ASP A 147 -26.33 -3.88 -3.77
CA ASP A 147 -26.82 -2.54 -4.10
C ASP A 147 -25.68 -1.52 -4.26
N LEU A 148 -24.56 -1.74 -3.56
CA LEU A 148 -23.46 -0.78 -3.44
C LEU A 148 -22.10 -1.50 -3.34
N PHE A 149 -21.09 -0.94 -4.00
CA PHE A 149 -19.69 -1.34 -3.84
C PHE A 149 -18.93 -0.27 -3.05
N VAL A 150 -18.37 -0.64 -1.91
CA VAL A 150 -17.49 0.20 -1.09
C VAL A 150 -16.07 -0.30 -1.26
N TYR A 151 -15.19 0.54 -1.78
CA TYR A 151 -13.78 0.23 -1.95
C TYR A 151 -12.94 0.87 -0.83
N ASP A 152 -12.35 0.03 0.01
CA ASP A 152 -11.59 0.44 1.20
C ASP A 152 -10.20 -0.25 1.28
N ALA A 153 -9.66 -0.59 0.12
CA ALA A 153 -8.40 -1.34 -0.04
C ALA A 153 -7.31 -0.49 -0.72
N PHE A 154 -6.95 0.66 -0.13
CA PHE A 154 -6.01 1.62 -0.74
C PHE A 154 -4.68 0.99 -1.17
N ALA A 155 -4.08 0.14 -0.33
CA ALA A 155 -2.83 -0.55 -0.64
C ALA A 155 -2.92 -1.50 -1.86
N CYS A 156 -4.13 -1.89 -2.27
CA CYS A 156 -4.38 -2.65 -3.50
C CYS A 156 -4.78 -1.77 -4.71
N GLY A 157 -5.00 -0.46 -4.53
CA GLY A 157 -5.56 0.44 -5.56
C GLY A 157 -4.68 0.65 -6.80
N HIS A 158 -3.41 0.23 -6.76
CA HIS A 158 -2.50 0.24 -7.91
C HIS A 158 -2.64 -1.01 -8.81
N ARG A 159 -3.55 -1.93 -8.49
CA ARG A 159 -3.75 -3.19 -9.22
C ARG A 159 -5.08 -3.19 -9.94
N ASN A 160 -5.16 -4.05 -10.96
CA ASN A 160 -6.36 -4.29 -11.73
C ASN A 160 -6.76 -5.77 -11.59
N SER A 161 -7.95 -6.04 -11.07
CA SER A 161 -8.52 -7.38 -10.91
C SER A 161 -10.04 -7.31 -10.72
N PRO A 162 -10.78 -8.40 -10.95
CA PRO A 162 -12.22 -8.50 -10.71
C PRO A 162 -12.67 -7.88 -9.37
N SER A 163 -12.05 -8.26 -8.25
CA SER A 163 -12.46 -7.77 -6.93
C SER A 163 -12.12 -6.30 -6.65
N ILE A 164 -11.23 -5.69 -7.45
CA ILE A 164 -10.74 -4.33 -7.25
C ILE A 164 -11.49 -3.33 -8.13
N THR A 165 -11.50 -3.56 -9.44
CA THR A 165 -12.04 -2.63 -10.45
C THR A 165 -13.29 -3.16 -11.14
N GLY A 166 -13.56 -4.47 -11.09
CA GLY A 166 -14.63 -5.08 -11.88
C GLY A 166 -16.04 -4.62 -11.54
N PHE A 167 -16.30 -4.25 -10.28
CA PHE A 167 -17.62 -3.76 -9.84
C PHE A 167 -17.90 -2.30 -10.22
N THR A 168 -16.89 -1.49 -10.54
CA THR A 168 -17.03 -0.03 -10.61
C THR A 168 -17.90 0.47 -11.77
N TYR A 169 -18.19 -0.40 -12.75
CA TYR A 169 -19.05 -0.11 -13.90
C TYR A 169 -20.47 -0.66 -13.76
N VAL A 170 -20.71 -1.55 -12.80
CA VAL A 170 -21.99 -2.27 -12.64
C VAL A 170 -22.73 -1.94 -11.35
N LEU A 171 -22.02 -1.43 -10.34
CA LEU A 171 -22.58 -0.96 -9.08
C LEU A 171 -22.16 0.49 -8.80
N PRO A 172 -22.99 1.28 -8.10
CA PRO A 172 -22.54 2.52 -7.49
C PRO A 172 -21.30 2.23 -6.63
N CYS A 173 -20.22 3.01 -6.84
CA CYS A 173 -18.94 2.81 -6.17
C CYS A 173 -18.59 4.02 -5.30
N VAL A 174 -18.26 3.77 -4.04
CA VAL A 174 -17.82 4.81 -3.10
C VAL A 174 -16.56 4.38 -2.35
N ALA A 175 -15.75 5.35 -1.94
CA ALA A 175 -14.62 5.11 -1.06
C ALA A 175 -15.09 4.85 0.37
N GLY A 176 -14.51 3.82 1.01
CA GLY A 176 -14.59 3.64 2.46
C GLY A 176 -13.77 4.68 3.23
N GLU A 177 -13.79 4.63 4.56
CA GLU A 177 -13.11 5.60 5.40
C GLU A 177 -11.58 5.54 5.30
N LEU A 178 -11.00 4.34 5.17
CA LEU A 178 -9.55 4.20 5.00
C LEU A 178 -9.15 4.75 3.62
N MET A 179 -9.81 4.32 2.55
CA MET A 179 -9.55 4.81 1.19
C MET A 179 -9.70 6.34 1.11
N ARG A 180 -10.77 6.90 1.71
CA ARG A 180 -10.99 8.34 1.76
C ARG A 180 -9.84 9.06 2.47
N ARG A 181 -9.44 8.61 3.66
CA ARG A 181 -8.33 9.21 4.42
C ARG A 181 -7.01 9.20 3.64
N GLU A 182 -6.71 8.09 2.97
CA GLU A 182 -5.50 7.95 2.16
C GLU A 182 -5.52 8.90 0.96
N ILE A 183 -6.66 9.00 0.25
CA ILE A 183 -6.85 9.95 -0.85
C ILE A 183 -6.71 11.39 -0.32
N ASP A 184 -7.34 11.73 0.79
CA ASP A 184 -7.31 13.07 1.38
C ASP A 184 -5.88 13.45 1.79
N ALA A 185 -5.14 12.53 2.42
CA ALA A 185 -3.74 12.74 2.81
C ALA A 185 -2.83 12.96 1.58
N LEU A 186 -3.00 12.16 0.52
CA LEU A 186 -2.24 12.30 -0.72
C LEU A 186 -2.62 13.56 -1.50
N GLN A 187 -3.90 13.92 -1.56
CA GLN A 187 -4.33 15.15 -2.22
C GLN A 187 -3.90 16.39 -1.46
N GLY A 188 -3.95 16.36 -0.12
CA GLY A 188 -3.47 17.44 0.73
C GLY A 188 -1.99 17.75 0.46
N THR A 189 -1.15 16.72 0.51
CA THR A 189 0.29 16.84 0.23
C THR A 189 0.60 17.21 -1.23
N ALA A 190 -0.17 16.72 -2.20
CA ALA A 190 0.11 16.99 -3.62
C ALA A 190 -0.46 18.30 -4.18
N ARG A 191 -1.56 18.84 -3.63
CA ARG A 191 -2.25 20.01 -4.23
C ARG A 191 -2.10 21.31 -3.45
N ASN A 192 -2.12 21.24 -2.12
CA ASN A 192 -2.02 22.42 -1.28
C ASN A 192 -1.23 22.08 -0.01
N PRO A 193 0.06 21.71 -0.17
CA PRO A 193 0.89 21.35 0.96
C PRO A 193 1.04 22.55 1.90
N GLU A 194 0.95 22.31 3.20
CA GLU A 194 1.46 23.26 4.19
C GLU A 194 2.97 23.39 4.00
N ARG A 195 3.49 24.63 4.06
CA ARG A 195 4.91 24.92 3.79
C ARG A 195 5.66 25.33 5.05
N PRO A 196 6.93 24.91 5.23
CA PRO A 196 7.71 24.10 4.28
C PRO A 196 7.24 22.63 4.20
N SER A 197 7.16 22.11 2.98
CA SER A 197 6.75 20.74 2.65
C SER A 197 7.99 19.92 2.32
N ILE A 198 8.30 18.94 3.17
CA ILE A 198 9.54 18.16 3.08
C ILE A 198 9.23 16.69 2.77
N ALA A 199 9.83 16.15 1.71
CA ALA A 199 9.79 14.72 1.43
C ALA A 199 11.01 14.01 2.00
N VAL A 200 10.81 12.97 2.81
CA VAL A 200 11.88 12.08 3.27
C VAL A 200 11.84 10.80 2.44
N LEU A 201 12.85 10.60 1.59
CA LEU A 201 12.87 9.52 0.60
C LEU A 201 14.02 8.56 0.89
N GLY A 202 13.70 7.27 0.99
CA GLY A 202 14.68 6.24 1.33
C GLY A 202 14.31 4.84 0.89
N GLY A 203 14.91 3.84 1.54
CA GLY A 203 14.76 2.44 1.16
C GLY A 203 15.66 2.02 -0.01
N ILE A 204 15.41 0.83 -0.56
CA ILE A 204 16.24 0.18 -1.59
C ILE A 204 15.66 0.29 -3.01
N LYS A 205 14.39 0.68 -3.14
CA LYS A 205 13.73 0.96 -4.43
C LYS A 205 14.07 2.37 -4.88
N VAL A 206 15.34 2.56 -5.22
CA VAL A 206 15.88 3.88 -5.51
C VAL A 206 15.25 4.45 -6.79
N ASP A 207 14.95 3.64 -7.80
CA ASP A 207 14.28 4.06 -9.04
C ASP A 207 12.91 4.70 -8.78
N ASP A 208 12.07 4.04 -7.99
CA ASP A 208 10.75 4.57 -7.63
C ASP A 208 10.89 5.90 -6.86
N SER A 209 11.84 5.97 -5.92
CA SER A 209 12.06 7.15 -5.08
C SER A 209 12.56 8.35 -5.88
N ILE A 210 13.46 8.15 -6.84
CA ILE A 210 13.96 9.19 -7.73
C ILE A 210 12.84 9.72 -8.63
N ALA A 211 12.00 8.84 -9.18
CA ALA A 211 10.86 9.26 -10.00
C ALA A 211 9.83 10.07 -9.19
N VAL A 212 9.58 9.68 -7.94
CA VAL A 212 8.69 10.43 -7.02
C VAL A 212 9.28 11.80 -6.70
N ALA A 213 10.57 11.86 -6.33
CA ALA A 213 11.27 13.12 -6.04
C ALA A 213 11.20 14.10 -7.22
N ASP A 214 11.54 13.62 -8.42
CA ASP A 214 11.55 14.41 -9.65
C ASP A 214 10.16 14.99 -9.94
N ASN A 215 9.11 14.16 -9.86
CA ASN A 215 7.74 14.61 -10.04
C ASN A 215 7.35 15.66 -8.98
N MET A 216 7.59 15.41 -7.69
CA MET A 216 7.20 16.31 -6.60
C MET A 216 7.93 17.65 -6.62
N LEU A 217 9.22 17.67 -6.98
CA LEU A 217 10.01 18.89 -7.13
C LEU A 217 9.56 19.69 -8.37
N ARG A 218 9.42 19.02 -9.53
CA ARG A 218 9.03 19.69 -10.78
C ARG A 218 7.62 20.25 -10.76
N ASN A 219 6.69 19.58 -10.08
CA ASN A 219 5.32 20.07 -9.93
C ASN A 219 5.14 21.02 -8.73
N GLY A 220 6.21 21.28 -7.96
CA GLY A 220 6.20 22.19 -6.83
C GLY A 220 5.40 21.72 -5.61
N SER A 221 5.14 20.42 -5.48
CA SER A 221 4.42 19.85 -4.31
C SER A 221 5.28 19.80 -3.04
N ILE A 222 6.60 19.89 -3.18
CA ILE A 222 7.54 19.93 -2.05
C ILE A 222 8.53 21.07 -2.21
N ASP A 223 9.04 21.53 -1.07
CA ASP A 223 10.08 22.54 -0.95
C ASP A 223 11.48 21.91 -0.86
N ALA A 224 11.58 20.70 -0.30
CA ALA A 224 12.86 20.01 -0.12
C ALA A 224 12.72 18.49 -0.07
N VAL A 225 13.82 17.80 -0.38
CA VAL A 225 13.97 16.34 -0.26
C VAL A 225 15.08 16.03 0.74
N TRP A 226 14.82 15.12 1.67
CA TRP A 226 15.85 14.52 2.52
C TRP A 226 16.08 13.09 2.09
N ALA A 227 17.26 12.82 1.54
CA ALA A 227 17.64 11.50 1.08
C ALA A 227 18.13 10.64 2.26
N THR A 228 17.64 9.40 2.34
CA THR A 228 18.03 8.41 3.35
C THR A 228 18.27 7.04 2.70
N GLY A 229 18.88 6.09 3.41
CA GLY A 229 19.08 4.72 2.93
C GLY A 229 19.77 4.62 1.57
N GLY A 230 19.28 3.73 0.70
CA GLY A 230 19.85 3.53 -0.65
C GLY A 230 19.77 4.76 -1.55
N VAL A 231 18.74 5.59 -1.37
CA VAL A 231 18.59 6.86 -2.11
C VAL A 231 19.72 7.82 -1.73
N ALA A 232 20.03 7.92 -0.43
CA ALA A 232 21.17 8.72 0.04
C ALA A 232 22.50 8.20 -0.51
N ASN A 233 22.72 6.87 -0.51
CA ASN A 233 23.96 6.29 -1.04
C ASN A 233 24.15 6.66 -2.53
N LEU A 234 23.08 6.60 -3.34
CA LEU A 234 23.16 6.99 -4.75
C LEU A 234 23.49 8.48 -4.90
N PHE A 235 22.78 9.37 -4.20
CA PHE A 235 23.05 10.81 -4.30
C PHE A 235 24.40 11.22 -3.71
N LEU A 236 24.90 10.54 -2.66
CA LEU A 236 26.26 10.75 -2.16
C LEU A 236 27.28 10.49 -3.28
N SER A 237 27.15 9.36 -3.98
CA SER A 237 28.01 9.04 -5.12
C SER A 237 27.96 10.10 -6.22
N ILE A 238 26.76 10.64 -6.52
CA ILE A 238 26.57 11.70 -7.53
C ILE A 238 27.18 13.03 -7.06
N SER A 239 27.07 13.35 -5.76
CA SER A 239 27.62 14.56 -5.14
C SER A 239 29.14 14.55 -4.97
N GLY A 240 29.81 13.44 -5.30
CA GLY A 240 31.25 13.26 -5.18
C GLY A 240 31.73 12.60 -3.88
N HIS A 241 30.82 12.10 -3.03
CA HIS A 241 31.16 11.32 -1.84
C HIS A 241 30.95 9.83 -2.13
N ASP A 242 32.04 9.07 -2.30
CA ASP A 242 31.97 7.66 -2.69
C ASP A 242 31.48 6.75 -1.53
N PRO A 243 30.24 6.21 -1.54
CA PRO A 243 29.72 5.37 -0.44
C PRO A 243 30.37 3.98 -0.37
N GLY A 244 31.31 3.67 -1.26
CA GLY A 244 32.00 2.38 -1.35
C GLY A 244 31.27 1.34 -2.20
N ASN A 245 32.04 0.44 -2.79
CA ASN A 245 31.54 -0.59 -3.70
C ASN A 245 30.50 -1.50 -3.05
N ALA A 246 30.65 -1.86 -1.77
CA ALA A 246 29.68 -2.71 -1.07
C ALA A 246 28.26 -2.13 -1.11
N SER A 247 28.12 -0.81 -1.03
CA SER A 247 26.83 -0.12 -1.10
C SER A 247 26.33 0.02 -2.55
N LEU A 248 27.21 0.40 -3.49
CA LEU A 248 26.83 0.62 -4.90
C LEU A 248 26.52 -0.69 -5.63
N ASP A 249 27.31 -1.73 -5.42
CA ASP A 249 27.10 -3.05 -6.02
C ASP A 249 25.78 -3.65 -5.52
N PHE A 250 25.44 -3.45 -4.24
CA PHE A 250 24.15 -3.84 -3.69
C PHE A 250 22.99 -3.13 -4.40
N LEU A 251 23.06 -1.81 -4.57
CA LEU A 251 22.01 -1.05 -5.28
C LEU A 251 21.90 -1.45 -6.75
N ALA A 252 23.03 -1.67 -7.42
CA ALA A 252 23.05 -2.14 -8.80
C ALA A 252 22.41 -3.54 -8.93
N ALA A 253 22.67 -4.44 -7.98
CA ALA A 253 22.06 -5.76 -7.95
C ALA A 253 20.53 -5.70 -7.70
N GLU A 254 20.07 -4.81 -6.83
CA GLU A 254 18.64 -4.59 -6.57
C GLU A 254 17.92 -4.00 -7.80
N LEU A 255 18.53 -3.00 -8.44
CA LEU A 255 17.97 -2.31 -9.63
C LEU A 255 18.12 -3.11 -10.92
N LYS A 256 19.07 -4.06 -10.98
CA LYS A 256 19.33 -4.91 -12.16
C LYS A 256 19.53 -4.05 -13.41
N GLY A 257 18.76 -4.31 -14.47
CA GLY A 257 18.83 -3.56 -15.73
C GLY A 257 18.43 -2.08 -15.65
N LYS A 258 17.90 -1.61 -14.50
CA LYS A 258 17.53 -0.20 -14.31
C LYS A 258 18.65 0.67 -13.75
N TRP A 259 19.79 0.09 -13.33
CA TRP A 259 20.87 0.84 -12.68
C TRP A 259 21.29 2.10 -13.46
N LEU A 260 21.72 1.95 -14.72
CA LEU A 260 22.19 3.08 -15.53
C LEU A 260 21.10 4.15 -15.77
N PRO A 261 19.87 3.80 -16.21
CA PRO A 261 18.77 4.77 -16.29
C PRO A 261 18.46 5.51 -14.98
N THR A 262 18.53 4.81 -13.84
CA THR A 262 18.29 5.40 -12.53
C THR A 262 19.40 6.37 -12.15
N VAL A 263 20.67 6.02 -12.37
CA VAL A 263 21.81 6.92 -12.15
C VAL A 263 21.67 8.17 -13.03
N GLU A 264 21.35 8.02 -14.31
CA GLU A 264 21.16 9.17 -15.22
C GLU A 264 20.03 10.10 -14.76
N SER A 265 18.90 9.52 -14.35
CA SER A 265 17.74 10.29 -13.86
C SER A 265 18.06 11.01 -12.55
N ALA A 266 18.74 10.32 -11.62
CA ALA A 266 19.15 10.88 -10.34
C ALA A 266 20.19 12.00 -10.53
N SER A 267 21.13 11.86 -11.47
CA SER A 267 22.11 12.91 -11.77
C SER A 267 21.43 14.17 -12.29
N ARG A 268 20.49 14.04 -13.26
CA ARG A 268 19.71 15.20 -13.75
C ARG A 268 18.91 15.86 -12.65
N LEU A 269 18.24 15.06 -11.82
CA LEU A 269 17.47 15.56 -10.68
C LEU A 269 18.37 16.33 -9.69
N TYR A 270 19.55 15.80 -9.41
CA TYR A 270 20.52 16.46 -8.52
C TYR A 270 21.08 17.74 -9.15
N GLU A 271 21.39 17.75 -10.45
CA GLU A 271 21.82 18.95 -11.18
C GLU A 271 20.77 20.07 -11.13
N ASP A 272 19.49 19.71 -11.31
CA ASP A 272 18.38 20.66 -11.33
C ASP A 272 18.02 21.22 -9.93
N TYR A 273 18.24 20.44 -8.86
CA TYR A 273 17.68 20.72 -7.51
C TYR A 273 18.65 20.50 -6.34
N SER A 274 19.97 20.53 -6.58
CA SER A 274 20.99 20.24 -5.56
C SER A 274 20.84 21.07 -4.26
N GLU A 275 20.31 22.28 -4.36
CA GLU A 275 20.13 23.22 -3.24
C GLU A 275 18.98 22.84 -2.30
N VAL A 276 18.04 22.01 -2.76
CA VAL A 276 16.89 21.53 -1.97
C VAL A 276 16.92 20.01 -1.73
N ILE A 277 17.93 19.31 -2.23
CA ILE A 277 18.19 17.89 -1.92
C ILE A 277 19.21 17.82 -0.79
N HIS A 278 18.73 17.55 0.42
CA HIS A 278 19.54 17.38 1.62
C HIS A 278 20.11 15.97 1.70
N LEU A 279 21.44 15.89 1.72
CA LEU A 279 22.19 14.64 1.89
C LEU A 279 22.66 14.48 3.35
N PRO A 280 22.88 13.24 3.80
CA PRO A 280 23.47 13.00 5.12
C PRO A 280 24.87 13.63 5.22
N VAL A 281 25.20 14.13 6.41
CA VAL A 281 26.55 14.61 6.79
C VAL A 281 27.40 13.50 7.40
N ASP A 282 26.75 12.43 7.85
CA ASP A 282 27.34 11.22 8.40
C ASP A 282 26.43 10.01 8.13
N VAL A 283 27.05 8.84 8.04
CA VAL A 283 26.43 7.56 7.71
C VAL A 283 26.88 6.49 8.70
N ALA A 284 26.16 5.39 8.80
CA ALA A 284 26.54 4.26 9.61
C ALA A 284 26.81 3.01 8.76
N ALA A 285 28.06 2.57 8.79
CA ALA A 285 28.52 1.37 8.11
C ALA A 285 28.51 0.16 9.05
N ASN A 286 28.29 -1.04 8.50
CA ASN A 286 28.44 -2.29 9.23
C ASN A 286 29.83 -2.89 8.99
N VAL A 287 30.76 -2.63 9.92
CA VAL A 287 32.13 -3.13 9.85
C VAL A 287 32.25 -4.36 10.76
N ALA A 288 32.38 -5.53 10.14
CA ALA A 288 32.52 -6.81 10.85
C ALA A 288 31.40 -7.06 11.89
N GLY A 289 30.15 -6.71 11.57
CA GLY A 289 28.99 -6.89 12.44
C GLY A 289 28.74 -5.74 13.42
N ASN A 290 29.60 -4.72 13.44
CA ASN A 290 29.47 -3.58 14.35
C ASN A 290 29.07 -2.32 13.59
N ARG A 291 28.22 -1.50 14.21
CA ARG A 291 27.88 -0.16 13.72
C ARG A 291 29.09 0.77 13.88
N LEU A 292 29.48 1.43 12.79
CA LEU A 292 30.49 2.48 12.79
C LEU A 292 29.92 3.74 12.12
N ASP A 293 29.69 4.78 12.91
CA ASP A 293 29.29 6.09 12.40
C ASP A 293 30.50 6.84 11.80
N LEU A 294 30.36 7.32 10.58
CA LEU A 294 31.40 7.96 9.78
C LEU A 294 30.86 9.25 9.18
N ASN A 295 31.62 10.34 9.32
CA ASN A 295 31.36 11.54 8.54
C ASN A 295 31.57 11.25 7.04
N VAL A 296 30.75 11.81 6.15
CA VAL A 296 30.83 11.55 4.71
C VAL A 296 32.18 11.93 4.08
N GLN A 297 32.94 12.85 4.69
CA GLN A 297 34.30 13.20 4.27
C GLN A 297 35.33 12.08 4.51
N LYS A 298 34.98 11.05 5.30
CA LYS A 298 35.85 9.88 5.57
C LYS A 298 35.56 8.70 4.65
N LEU A 299 34.63 8.87 3.71
CA LEU A 299 34.32 7.87 2.70
C LEU A 299 35.42 7.86 1.60
N PRO A 300 35.65 6.73 0.90
CA PRO A 300 34.87 5.48 0.96
C PRO A 300 35.22 4.59 2.16
N VAL A 301 34.30 3.67 2.47
CA VAL A 301 34.51 2.59 3.43
C VAL A 301 34.27 1.25 2.74
N ASP A 302 35.12 0.27 3.02
CA ASP A 302 34.97 -1.11 2.51
C ASP A 302 33.99 -1.90 3.38
N ALA A 303 32.77 -1.39 3.50
CA ALA A 303 31.67 -1.97 4.27
C ALA A 303 30.33 -1.40 3.76
N PRO A 304 29.22 -2.17 3.86
CA PRO A 304 27.92 -1.65 3.46
C PRO A 304 27.46 -0.55 4.44
N ILE A 305 27.01 0.58 3.88
CA ILE A 305 26.30 1.62 4.61
C ILE A 305 24.85 1.17 4.75
N LEU A 306 24.38 1.01 5.99
CA LEU A 306 23.07 0.44 6.29
C LEU A 306 22.11 1.46 6.93
N ASP A 307 22.60 2.60 7.38
CA ASP A 307 21.78 3.59 8.08
C ASP A 307 22.39 5.00 8.02
N LEU A 308 21.59 6.00 8.38
CA LEU A 308 22.07 7.35 8.64
C LEU A 308 22.98 7.37 9.86
N GLY A 309 23.92 8.31 9.87
CA GLY A 309 24.66 8.65 11.07
C GLY A 309 23.79 9.42 12.06
N VAL A 310 24.25 9.47 13.31
CA VAL A 310 23.53 10.14 14.40
C VAL A 310 23.33 11.63 14.11
N GLN A 311 24.32 12.32 13.54
CA GLN A 311 24.19 13.76 13.28
C GLN A 311 23.17 14.05 12.18
N SER A 312 23.12 13.25 11.13
CA SER A 312 22.16 13.37 10.04
C SER A 312 20.74 13.09 10.54
N THR A 313 20.58 12.14 11.46
CA THR A 313 19.31 11.88 12.13
C THR A 313 18.84 13.08 12.95
N ILE A 314 19.75 13.71 13.70
CA ILE A 314 19.45 14.94 14.46
C ILE A 314 19.04 16.07 13.52
N ASN A 315 19.81 16.31 12.46
CA ASN A 315 19.52 17.36 11.49
C ASN A 315 18.13 17.17 10.85
N LEU A 316 17.80 15.93 10.46
CA LEU A 316 16.50 15.61 9.87
C LEU A 316 15.34 15.86 10.84
N SER A 317 15.50 15.52 12.13
CA SER A 317 14.47 15.73 13.14
C SER A 317 14.23 17.20 13.54
N GLN A 318 15.14 18.10 13.15
CA GLN A 318 15.04 19.54 13.40
C GLN A 318 14.45 20.32 12.21
N ALA A 319 14.29 19.66 11.06
CA ALA A 319 13.71 20.23 9.85
C ALA A 319 12.19 20.39 9.97
#